data_AF-A0A537R0C0-F1
#
_entry.id   AF-A0A537R0C0-F1
#
_cell.length_a   1.000
_cell.length_b   1.000
_cell.length_c   1.000
_cell.angle_alpha   90.00
_cell.angle_beta   90.00
_cell.angle_gamma   90.00
#
_symmetry.space_group_name_H-M   'P 1'
#
loop_
_entity.id
_entity.type
_entity.pdbx_description
1 polymer ?
#
loop_
_entity_poly.entity_id
_entity_poly.type
_entity_poly.pdbx_seq_one_letter_code
_entity_poly.pdbx_strand_id
1 'polypeptide(L)' 'MQLDLGAGGAKVRLDSRIEGFDQVVRRAAAVASARGLALNEATWANLQALGIYVPEPEPTR' A
#
# COMPACT_ATOMS: atom_id res chain seq x y z
N MET A 1 7.02 -4.34 7.16
CA MET A 1 5.79 -5.10 7.48
C MET A 1 6.02 -5.81 8.79
N GLN A 2 5.02 -5.83 9.68
CA GLN A 2 5.18 -6.43 11.01
C GLN A 2 4.26 -7.65 11.16
N LEU A 3 4.83 -8.78 11.60
CA LEU A 3 4.08 -9.97 11.99
C LEU A 3 4.33 -10.24 13.48
N ASP A 4 3.27 -10.24 14.27
CA ASP A 4 3.32 -10.60 15.69
C ASP A 4 2.78 -12.02 15.88
N LEU A 5 3.63 -12.91 16.40
CA LEU A 5 3.28 -14.30 16.73
C LEU A 5 3.31 -14.49 18.24
N GLY A 6 2.32 -15.19 18.80
CA GLY A 6 2.24 -15.47 20.23
C GLY A 6 1.99 -16.95 20.52
N ALA A 7 2.73 -17.52 21.48
CA ALA A 7 2.51 -18.88 21.97
C ALA A 7 2.90 -18.98 23.46
N GLY A 8 2.00 -19.50 24.30
CA GLY A 8 2.30 -19.88 25.69
C GLY A 8 2.94 -18.77 26.55
N GLY A 9 2.55 -17.50 26.35
CA GLY A 9 3.12 -16.35 27.07
C GLY A 9 4.33 -15.70 26.42
N ALA A 10 4.90 -16.29 25.36
CA ALA A 10 5.94 -15.67 24.55
C ALA A 10 5.35 -14.91 23.36
N LYS A 11 5.99 -13.79 22.99
CA LYS A 11 5.68 -13.02 21.77
C LYS A 11 6.95 -12.88 20.92
N VAL A 12 6.82 -13.11 19.62
CA VAL A 12 7.84 -12.86 18.62
C VAL A 12 7.32 -11.80 17.65
N ARG A 13 8.09 -10.73 17.47
CA ARG A 13 7.82 -9.68 16.49
C ARG A 13 8.82 -9.81 15.35
N LEU A 14 8.32 -10.12 14.16
CA LEU A 14 9.11 -10.10 12.94
C LEU A 14 8.87 -8.76 12.23
N ASP A 15 9.91 -7.95 12.09
CA ASP A 15 9.90 -6.79 11.19
C ASP A 15 10.53 -7.23 9.86
N SER A 16 9.68 -7.44 8.84
CA SER A 16 10.11 -7.84 7.51
C SER A 16 10.10 -6.64 6.56
N ARG A 17 11.18 -6.50 5.78
CA ARG A 17 11.23 -5.57 4.65
C ARG A 17 10.92 -6.34 3.38
N ILE A 18 9.94 -5.89 2.61
CA ILE A 18 9.80 -6.33 1.22
C ILE A 18 10.77 -5.47 0.41
N GLU A 19 11.83 -6.09 -0.10
CA GLU A 19 12.65 -5.46 -1.12
C GLU A 19 11.81 -5.22 -2.39
N GLY A 20 11.94 -4.03 -2.98
CA GLY A 20 11.16 -3.66 -4.17
C GLY A 20 9.67 -3.41 -3.91
N PHE A 21 9.26 -3.21 -2.65
CA PHE A 21 7.86 -2.89 -2.30
C PHE A 21 7.33 -1.68 -3.09
N ASP A 22 8.17 -0.67 -3.33
CA ASP A 22 7.84 0.50 -4.12
C ASP A 22 7.42 0.13 -5.56
N GLN A 23 8.06 -0.86 -6.18
CA GLN A 23 7.69 -1.33 -7.52
C GLN A 23 6.31 -1.99 -7.54
N VAL A 24 6.02 -2.80 -6.51
CA VAL A 24 4.71 -3.43 -6.33
C VAL A 24 3.63 -2.36 -6.17
N VAL A 25 3.86 -1.37 -5.32
CA VAL A 25 2.92 -0.27 -5.07
C VAL A 25 2.73 0.56 -6.35
N ARG A 26 3.80 0.92 -7.07
CA ARG A 26 3.70 1.66 -8.35
C ARG A 26 2.83 0.91 -9.36
N ARG A 27 3.03 -0.41 -9.48
CA ARG A 27 2.23 -1.24 -10.40
C ARG A 27 0.77 -1.30 -9.97
N ALA A 28 0.50 -1.52 -8.68
CA ALA A 28 -0.86 -1.57 -8.15
C ALA A 28 -1.60 -0.24 -8.36
N ALA A 29 -0.94 0.88 -8.07
CA ALA A 29 -1.52 2.21 -8.19
C ALA A 29 -1.84 2.57 -9.64
N ALA A 30 -0.95 2.23 -10.58
CA ALA A 30 -1.20 2.41 -12.01
C ALA A 30 -2.41 1.59 -12.51
N VAL A 31 -2.55 0.33 -12.04
CA VAL A 31 -3.70 -0.52 -12.40
C VAL A 31 -5.00 -0.01 -11.77
N ALA A 32 -4.95 0.48 -10.52
CA ALA A 32 -6.11 1.05 -9.85
C ALA A 32 -6.64 2.28 -10.60
N SER A 33 -5.74 3.19 -10.98
CA SER A 33 -6.08 4.39 -11.78
C SER A 33 -6.64 4.03 -13.15
N ALA A 34 -5.99 3.11 -13.88
CA ALA A 34 -6.47 2.64 -15.19
C ALA A 34 -7.87 1.98 -15.12
N ARG A 35 -8.25 1.45 -13.96
CA ARG A 35 -9.56 0.82 -13.71
C ARG A 35 -10.57 1.77 -13.05
N GLY A 36 -10.20 3.02 -12.80
CA GLY A 36 -11.06 3.98 -12.11
C GLY A 36 -11.41 3.58 -10.66
N LEU A 37 -10.54 2.81 -9.99
CA LEU A 37 -10.79 2.39 -8.62
C LEU A 37 -10.60 3.58 -7.67
N ALA A 38 -11.62 3.86 -6.86
CA ALA A 38 -11.52 4.85 -5.80
C ALA A 38 -10.49 4.40 -4.74
N LEU A 39 -9.61 5.31 -4.37
CA LEU A 39 -8.67 5.12 -3.27
C LEU A 39 -9.16 5.91 -2.06
N ASN A 40 -9.06 5.32 -0.88
CA ASN A 40 -9.34 6.05 0.35
C ASN A 40 -8.19 7.01 0.70
N GLU A 41 -8.46 7.95 1.61
CA GLU A 41 -7.51 8.97 2.04
C GLU A 41 -6.20 8.37 2.55
N ALA A 42 -6.27 7.31 3.37
CA ALA A 42 -5.08 6.64 3.90
C ALA A 42 -4.21 6.05 2.79
N THR A 43 -4.81 5.50 1.74
CA THR A 43 -4.07 4.97 0.59
C THR A 43 -3.40 6.10 -0.19
N TRP A 44 -4.08 7.23 -0.36
CA TRP A 44 -3.51 8.41 -1.00
C TRP A 44 -2.30 8.94 -0.20
N ALA A 45 -2.45 9.12 1.12
CA ALA A 45 -1.36 9.53 1.99
C ALA A 45 -0.15 8.59 1.90
N ASN A 46 -0.39 7.27 1.87
CA ASN A 46 0.66 6.27 1.71
C ASN A 46 1.38 6.37 0.36
N LEU A 47 0.65 6.58 -0.74
CA LEU A 47 1.24 6.75 -2.07
C LEU A 47 2.11 8.01 -2.15
N GLN A 48 1.66 9.13 -1.57
CA GLN A 48 2.43 10.37 -1.52
C GLN A 48 3.70 10.23 -0.67
N ALA A 49 3.61 9.56 0.48
CA ALA A 49 4.78 9.27 1.33
C ALA A 49 5.83 8.41 0.60
N LEU A 50 5.42 7.61 -0.37
CA LEU A 50 6.29 6.81 -1.24
C LEU A 50 6.75 7.55 -2.51
N GLY A 51 6.35 8.81 -2.72
CA GLY A 51 6.66 9.58 -3.93
C GLY A 51 5.98 9.01 -5.18
N ILE A 52 4.81 8.40 -5.02
CA ILE A 52 4.01 7.81 -6.10
C ILE A 52 2.82 8.73 -6.34
N TYR A 53 2.83 9.43 -7.47
CA TYR A 53 1.74 10.28 -7.91
C TYR A 53 0.91 9.55 -8.95
N VAL A 54 -0.40 9.50 -8.71
CA VAL A 54 -1.36 8.79 -9.56
C VAL A 54 -2.47 9.77 -9.92
N PRO A 55 -2.92 9.84 -11.19
CA PRO A 55 -4.05 10.68 -11.55
C PRO A 55 -5.27 10.26 -10.74
N GLU A 56 -5.97 11.24 -10.16
CA GLU A 56 -7.26 10.99 -9.55
C GLU A 56 -8.21 10.42 -10.62
N PRO A 57 -8.97 9.36 -10.32
CA PRO A 57 -9.96 8.87 -11.25
C PRO A 57 -11.01 9.96 -11.47
N GLU A 58 -11.24 10.32 -12.74
CA GLU A 58 -12.32 11.21 -13.14
C GLU A 58 -13.64 10.69 -12.54
N PRO A 59 -14.44 11.52 -11.85
CA PRO A 59 -15.71 11.09 -11.32
C PRO A 59 -16.60 10.62 -12.48
N THR A 60 -17.00 9.35 -12.43
CA THR A 60 -17.96 8.79 -13.39
C THR A 60 -19.23 9.62 -13.36
N ARG A 61 -19.52 10.32 -14.47
CA ARG A 61 -20.77 11.06 -14.70
C ARG A 61 -21.94 10.11 -14.90
#